data_AF-A0A1B7M083-F1
#
_entry.id   AF-A0A1B7M083-F1
#
_cell.length_a   1.000
_cell.length_b   1.000
_cell.length_c   1.000
_cell.angle_alpha   90.00
_cell.angle_beta   90.00
_cell.angle_gamma   90.00
#
_symmetry.space_group_name_H-M   'P 1'
#
loop_
_entity.id
_entity.type
_entity.pdbx_description
1 polymer ?
#
loop_
_entity_poly.entity_id
_entity_poly.type
_entity_poly.pdbx_seq_one_letter_code
_entity_poly.pdbx_strand_id
1 'polypeptide(L)'
;MDRLCRRKEAVNVLDLIDATGPNAGGKAAPLAQLLQAGFNVPQGFVVPTQVYRAVAQDNGLNLESTNDFADVRARILDCQLPTQVVDDISSALEQLTQGASTDYVAVRSSSSTEDSTLASGAGQHDSFLAVRGLEQVCQAILKCWASLWSERAAAYRTRQASHHHPLDMAVVVQRFVDADVSGIIFTGDTSVIEASLGLGERIVAGQLTPDSWRVAGAQIVDRRRGDQTQRTDRLGHMLHPRPVAPGDRTKACLTDHQVLRLDAMGHAVSTTLGGHRDIEWAFDGDTLWILQARPITSELPDFSWPRRQTVDGSPTITGEPASPGAASGPVRLILGPADFATVEAGDVIVCRMTDPAWTPLFSLAAAVVTETGGVLSHAAIVAREVGIPAVLAVPQATELLKPASVVTVDGNTGCITTVES
;
A
#
# COMPACT_ATOMS: atom_id res chain seq x y z
N MET A 1 -46.03 31.95 -5.02
CA MET A 1 -44.66 31.91 -5.55
C MET A 1 -43.90 30.84 -4.80
N ASP A 2 -44.12 29.59 -5.21
CA ASP A 2 -43.37 28.42 -4.76
C ASP A 2 -41.90 28.57 -5.14
N ARG A 3 -41.04 28.74 -4.14
CA ARG A 3 -39.63 28.36 -4.27
C ARG A 3 -39.49 26.98 -3.64
N LEU A 4 -39.91 25.96 -4.38
CA LEU A 4 -39.32 24.63 -4.23
C LEU A 4 -37.82 24.79 -4.45
N CYS A 5 -37.08 24.93 -3.35
CA CYS A 5 -35.68 24.62 -3.31
C CYS A 5 -35.59 23.12 -3.62
N ARG A 6 -35.42 22.77 -4.89
CA ARG A 6 -35.08 21.41 -5.30
C ARG A 6 -33.82 21.06 -4.50
N ARG A 7 -33.95 20.26 -3.43
CA ARG A 7 -32.81 19.51 -2.90
C ARG A 7 -32.23 18.81 -4.12
N LYS A 8 -31.00 19.18 -4.54
CA LYS A 8 -30.25 18.36 -5.48
C LYS A 8 -30.33 16.94 -4.93
N GLU A 9 -30.82 15.99 -5.74
CA GLU A 9 -30.83 14.58 -5.36
C GLU A 9 -29.41 14.22 -4.90
N ALA A 10 -29.32 13.65 -3.70
CA ALA A 10 -28.03 13.30 -3.13
C ALA A 10 -27.46 12.16 -3.99
N VAL A 11 -26.32 12.39 -4.63
CA VAL A 11 -25.68 11.39 -5.48
C VAL A 11 -25.03 10.34 -4.59
N ASN A 12 -25.53 9.10 -4.62
CA ASN A 12 -25.03 8.00 -3.79
C ASN A 12 -23.85 7.26 -4.42
N VAL A 13 -23.71 7.34 -5.75
CA VAL A 13 -22.63 6.72 -6.51
C VAL A 13 -22.17 7.68 -7.60
N LEU A 14 -20.86 7.83 -7.74
CA LEU A 14 -20.21 8.60 -8.80
C LEU A 14 -19.44 7.65 -9.70
N ASP A 15 -19.54 7.79 -11.02
CA ASP A 15 -18.61 7.11 -11.91
C ASP A 15 -17.18 7.55 -11.58
N LEU A 16 -16.23 6.61 -11.61
CA LEU A 16 -14.85 6.90 -11.18
C LEU A 16 -14.22 8.01 -12.02
N ILE A 17 -14.57 8.12 -13.30
CA ILE A 17 -14.06 9.18 -14.19
C ILE A 17 -14.52 10.59 -13.75
N ASP A 18 -15.64 10.70 -13.03
CA ASP A 18 -16.21 11.96 -12.56
C ASP A 18 -15.81 12.29 -11.10
N ALA A 19 -15.09 11.37 -10.44
CA ALA A 19 -14.78 11.43 -9.02
C ALA A 19 -13.56 12.32 -8.68
N THR A 20 -13.47 13.52 -9.27
CA THR A 20 -12.39 14.49 -9.02
C THR A 20 -12.65 15.43 -7.84
N GLY A 21 -13.88 15.44 -7.31
CA GLY A 21 -14.30 16.31 -6.22
C GLY A 21 -13.81 15.89 -4.83
N PRO A 22 -13.90 16.78 -3.83
CA PRO A 22 -13.40 16.54 -2.47
C PRO A 22 -14.09 15.39 -1.74
N ASN A 23 -15.27 14.96 -2.22
CA ASN A 23 -16.03 13.86 -1.61
C ASN A 23 -15.59 12.47 -2.09
N ALA A 24 -14.61 12.37 -2.99
CA ALA A 24 -14.13 11.11 -3.54
C ALA A 24 -12.94 10.50 -2.78
N GLY A 25 -12.31 11.28 -1.88
CA GLY A 25 -11.14 10.86 -1.11
C GLY A 25 -9.84 10.84 -1.89
N GLY A 26 -8.75 10.46 -1.21
CA GLY A 26 -7.36 10.57 -1.70
C GLY A 26 -7.02 9.66 -2.89
N LYS A 27 -7.64 8.48 -2.99
CA LYS A 27 -7.35 7.53 -4.08
C LYS A 27 -8.15 7.79 -5.34
N ALA A 28 -9.41 8.17 -5.20
CA ALA A 28 -10.31 8.30 -6.34
C ALA A 28 -9.92 9.46 -7.26
N ALA A 29 -9.58 10.62 -6.69
CA ALA A 29 -9.36 11.83 -7.48
C ALA A 29 -8.16 11.72 -8.45
N PRO A 30 -6.99 11.16 -8.07
CA PRO A 30 -5.92 10.87 -9.02
C PRO A 30 -6.35 9.87 -10.11
N LEU A 31 -7.06 8.80 -9.75
CA LEU A 31 -7.53 7.80 -10.72
C LEU A 31 -8.52 8.39 -11.72
N ALA A 32 -9.42 9.27 -11.28
CA ALA A 32 -10.35 10.00 -12.13
C ALA A 32 -9.61 10.87 -13.15
N GLN A 33 -8.61 11.64 -12.71
CA GLN A 33 -7.78 12.47 -13.59
C GLN A 33 -7.02 11.63 -14.62
N LEU A 34 -6.50 10.46 -14.24
CA LEU A 34 -5.83 9.54 -15.15
C LEU A 34 -6.79 8.93 -16.18
N LEU A 35 -8.01 8.55 -15.77
CA LEU A 35 -9.06 8.13 -16.71
C LEU A 35 -9.39 9.23 -17.73
N GLN A 36 -9.57 10.47 -17.26
CA GLN A 36 -9.85 11.62 -18.13
C GLN A 36 -8.71 11.92 -19.09
N ALA A 37 -7.47 11.67 -18.69
CA ALA A 37 -6.28 11.80 -19.53
C ALA A 37 -6.05 10.60 -20.47
N GLY A 38 -6.92 9.58 -20.44
CA GLY A 38 -6.89 8.44 -21.36
C GLY A 38 -5.95 7.31 -20.95
N PHE A 39 -5.49 7.29 -19.69
CA PHE A 39 -4.73 6.16 -19.17
C PHE A 39 -5.61 4.93 -18.94
N ASN A 40 -4.99 3.75 -19.02
CA ASN A 40 -5.62 2.49 -18.68
C ASN A 40 -5.75 2.35 -17.15
N VAL A 41 -6.86 2.83 -16.61
CA VAL A 41 -7.26 2.59 -15.22
C VAL A 41 -8.48 1.66 -15.24
N PRO A 42 -8.56 0.63 -14.38
CA PRO A 42 -9.76 -0.19 -14.29
C PRO A 42 -10.98 0.66 -14.00
N GLN A 43 -12.01 0.51 -14.83
CA GLN A 43 -13.29 1.20 -14.65
C GLN A 43 -13.86 0.90 -13.27
N GLY A 44 -14.70 1.80 -12.77
CA GLY A 44 -15.27 1.67 -11.44
C GLY A 44 -16.21 2.81 -11.10
N PHE A 45 -16.65 2.81 -9.86
CA PHE A 45 -17.45 3.87 -9.27
C PHE A 45 -16.98 4.16 -7.84
N VAL A 46 -17.46 5.26 -7.28
CA VAL A 46 -17.12 5.74 -5.95
C VAL A 46 -18.39 5.96 -5.15
N VAL A 47 -18.42 5.41 -3.94
CA VAL A 47 -19.39 5.79 -2.90
C VAL A 47 -18.80 6.98 -2.14
N PRO A 48 -19.33 8.20 -2.31
CA PRO A 48 -18.70 9.41 -1.80
C PRO A 48 -18.84 9.54 -0.27
N THR A 49 -17.95 10.34 0.34
CA THR A 49 -17.92 10.58 1.80
C THR A 49 -19.26 11.03 2.38
N GLN A 50 -20.08 11.75 1.60
CA GLN A 50 -21.40 12.20 2.03
C GLN A 50 -22.36 11.04 2.34
N VAL A 51 -22.25 9.92 1.63
CA VAL A 51 -23.08 8.73 1.87
C VAL A 51 -22.72 8.11 3.20
N TYR A 52 -21.42 7.98 3.49
CA TYR A 52 -20.95 7.52 4.80
C TYR A 52 -21.50 8.40 5.93
N ARG A 53 -21.39 9.74 5.80
CA ARG A 53 -21.90 10.67 6.82
C ARG A 53 -23.42 10.52 7.02
N ALA A 54 -24.19 10.39 5.95
CA ALA A 54 -25.64 10.20 6.00
C ALA A 54 -26.02 8.87 6.68
N VAL A 55 -25.41 7.76 6.25
CA VAL A 55 -25.65 6.43 6.85
C VAL A 55 -25.27 6.42 8.32
N ALA A 56 -24.12 7.00 8.69
CA ALA A 56 -23.71 7.10 10.08
C ALA A 56 -24.72 7.89 10.92
N GLN A 57 -25.18 9.04 10.41
CA GLN A 57 -26.18 9.86 11.09
C GLN A 57 -27.51 9.13 11.27
N ASP A 58 -28.00 8.45 10.23
CA ASP A 58 -29.27 7.70 10.26
C ASP A 58 -29.22 6.52 11.24
N ASN A 59 -28.03 5.96 11.47
CA ASN A 59 -27.78 4.90 12.46
C ASN A 59 -27.40 5.45 13.85
N GLY A 60 -27.55 6.77 14.08
CA GLY A 60 -27.32 7.43 15.36
C GLY A 60 -25.85 7.40 15.81
N LEU A 61 -24.90 7.38 14.87
CA LEU A 61 -23.47 7.43 15.16
C LEU A 61 -23.00 8.88 15.22
N ASN A 62 -22.35 9.23 16.34
CA ASN A 62 -21.70 10.54 16.50
C ASN A 62 -20.22 10.41 16.11
N LEU A 63 -19.90 10.86 14.90
CA LEU A 63 -18.56 10.75 14.31
C LEU A 63 -17.54 11.74 14.90
N GLU A 64 -17.97 12.74 15.67
CA GLU A 64 -17.10 13.86 16.08
C GLU A 64 -16.65 13.78 17.55
N SER A 65 -17.26 12.96 18.40
CA SER A 65 -17.07 13.06 19.85
C SER A 65 -17.09 11.73 20.62
N THR A 66 -16.88 10.60 19.95
CA THR A 66 -16.81 9.30 20.62
C THR A 66 -15.39 8.93 21.06
N ASN A 67 -15.26 8.46 22.31
CA ASN A 67 -14.03 7.85 22.83
C ASN A 67 -14.05 6.32 22.71
N ASP A 68 -15.18 5.72 22.31
CA ASP A 68 -15.31 4.27 22.15
C ASP A 68 -15.27 3.90 20.65
N PHE A 69 -14.04 3.71 20.14
CA PHE A 69 -13.83 3.33 18.75
C PHE A 69 -14.31 1.91 18.44
N ALA A 70 -14.26 1.01 19.42
CA ALA A 70 -14.69 -0.37 19.24
C ALA A 70 -16.21 -0.45 19.05
N ASP A 71 -16.99 0.28 19.86
CA ASP A 71 -18.44 0.39 19.71
C ASP A 71 -18.82 0.96 18.34
N VAL A 72 -18.23 2.09 17.95
CA VAL A 72 -18.54 2.70 16.65
C VAL A 72 -18.19 1.78 15.49
N ARG A 73 -17.04 1.11 15.56
CA ARG A 73 -16.65 0.11 14.55
C ARG A 73 -17.68 -1.02 14.45
N ALA A 74 -18.12 -1.58 15.58
CA ALA A 74 -19.12 -2.65 15.60
C ALA A 74 -20.45 -2.19 15.00
N ARG A 75 -20.93 -1.01 15.41
CA ARG A 75 -22.19 -0.45 14.91
C ARG A 75 -22.16 -0.15 13.41
N ILE A 76 -21.02 0.30 12.86
CA ILE A 76 -20.87 0.47 11.40
C ILE A 76 -20.98 -0.87 10.66
N LEU A 77 -20.40 -1.94 11.21
CA LEU A 77 -20.48 -3.27 10.61
C LEU A 77 -21.92 -3.82 10.62
N ASP A 78 -22.72 -3.44 11.61
CA ASP A 78 -24.12 -3.82 11.75
C ASP A 78 -25.10 -2.86 11.03
N CYS A 79 -24.60 -1.77 10.42
CA CYS A 79 -25.45 -0.82 9.72
C CYS A 79 -26.18 -1.47 8.53
N GLN A 80 -27.46 -1.14 8.39
CA GLN A 80 -28.19 -1.39 7.17
C GLN A 80 -28.04 -0.20 6.23
N LEU A 81 -27.55 -0.45 5.02
CA LEU A 81 -27.51 0.58 3.97
C LEU A 81 -28.95 0.93 3.55
N PRO A 82 -29.29 2.22 3.38
CA PRO A 82 -30.59 2.64 2.85
C PRO A 82 -30.87 2.00 1.49
N THR A 83 -32.12 1.61 1.23
CA THR A 83 -32.53 0.93 -0.02
C THR A 83 -32.05 1.66 -1.27
N GLN A 84 -32.20 2.99 -1.32
CA GLN A 84 -31.75 3.79 -2.46
C GLN A 84 -30.24 3.69 -2.70
N VAL A 85 -29.44 3.63 -1.64
CA VAL A 85 -27.97 3.47 -1.75
C VAL A 85 -27.64 2.09 -2.32
N VAL A 86 -28.34 1.06 -1.85
CA VAL A 86 -28.17 -0.32 -2.35
C VAL A 86 -28.57 -0.44 -3.82
N ASP A 87 -29.69 0.17 -4.22
CA ASP A 87 -30.17 0.16 -5.60
C ASP A 87 -29.19 0.89 -6.55
N ASP A 88 -28.67 2.05 -6.13
CA ASP A 88 -27.68 2.80 -6.90
C ASP A 88 -26.36 2.03 -7.04
N ILE A 89 -25.91 1.33 -5.98
CA ILE A 89 -24.75 0.43 -6.03
C ILE A 89 -25.01 -0.77 -6.95
N SER A 90 -26.21 -1.36 -6.91
CA SER A 90 -26.58 -2.48 -7.79
C SER A 90 -26.51 -2.08 -9.25
N SER A 91 -27.13 -0.95 -9.60
CA SER A 91 -27.12 -0.41 -10.96
C SER A 91 -25.69 -0.13 -11.45
N ALA A 92 -24.86 0.51 -10.62
CA ALA A 92 -23.46 0.79 -10.97
C ALA A 92 -22.62 -0.50 -11.11
N LEU A 93 -22.86 -1.50 -10.25
CA LEU A 93 -22.16 -2.79 -10.33
C LEU A 93 -22.57 -3.59 -11.56
N GLU A 94 -23.86 -3.61 -11.92
CA GLU A 94 -24.35 -4.23 -13.14
C GLU A 94 -23.71 -3.59 -14.37
N GLN A 95 -23.70 -2.26 -14.46
CA GLN A 95 -23.04 -1.54 -15.56
C GLN A 95 -21.53 -1.82 -15.62
N LEU A 96 -20.85 -1.88 -14.48
CA LEU A 96 -19.42 -2.14 -14.40
C LEU A 96 -19.03 -3.55 -14.88
N THR A 97 -19.89 -4.53 -14.61
CA THR A 97 -19.64 -5.96 -14.88
C THR A 97 -20.23 -6.44 -16.21
N GLN A 98 -21.19 -5.71 -16.79
CA GLN A 98 -21.82 -6.07 -18.05
C GLN A 98 -20.80 -6.12 -19.20
N GLY A 99 -20.62 -7.31 -19.78
CA GLY A 99 -19.68 -7.53 -20.89
C GLY A 99 -18.20 -7.43 -20.51
N ALA A 100 -17.88 -7.32 -19.21
CA ALA A 100 -16.51 -7.32 -18.72
C ALA A 100 -15.90 -8.73 -18.74
N SER A 101 -14.57 -8.80 -18.75
CA SER A 101 -13.81 -10.07 -18.63
C SER A 101 -13.97 -10.76 -17.27
N THR A 102 -14.44 -10.02 -16.26
CA THR A 102 -14.60 -10.47 -14.89
C THR A 102 -15.76 -9.74 -14.22
N ASP A 103 -16.47 -10.43 -13.35
CA ASP A 103 -17.51 -9.87 -12.47
C ASP A 103 -17.00 -9.64 -11.04
N TYR A 104 -15.69 -9.78 -10.83
CA TYR A 104 -15.03 -9.45 -9.57
C TYR A 104 -14.59 -7.99 -9.54
N VAL A 105 -14.65 -7.39 -8.36
CA VAL A 105 -14.24 -6.02 -8.08
C VAL A 105 -13.24 -5.96 -6.91
N ALA A 106 -12.43 -4.92 -6.90
CA ALA A 106 -11.68 -4.46 -5.74
C ALA A 106 -12.45 -3.32 -5.06
N VAL A 107 -12.63 -3.41 -3.75
CA VAL A 107 -13.30 -2.39 -2.92
C VAL A 107 -12.25 -1.78 -2.00
N ARG A 108 -11.93 -0.50 -2.20
CA ARG A 108 -10.78 0.18 -1.57
C ARG A 108 -11.25 1.39 -0.77
N SER A 109 -10.72 1.53 0.44
CA SER A 109 -10.81 2.76 1.22
C SER A 109 -10.17 3.92 0.47
N SER A 110 -10.84 5.08 0.51
CA SER A 110 -10.35 6.35 -0.03
C SER A 110 -10.70 7.44 0.99
N SER A 111 -9.93 7.52 2.07
CA SER A 111 -10.08 8.64 3.02
C SER A 111 -9.42 9.90 2.46
N SER A 112 -9.82 11.08 2.94
CA SER A 112 -9.23 12.35 2.51
C SER A 112 -7.77 12.54 2.94
N THR A 113 -7.30 11.76 3.91
CA THR A 113 -5.96 11.86 4.51
C THR A 113 -5.05 10.67 4.19
N GLU A 114 -5.55 9.65 3.50
CA GLU A 114 -4.83 8.40 3.20
C GLU A 114 -3.61 8.63 2.27
N ASP A 115 -3.73 9.54 1.29
CA ASP A 115 -2.69 9.79 0.27
C ASP A 115 -2.19 11.25 0.28
N SER A 116 -1.94 11.78 1.48
CA SER A 116 -1.36 13.11 1.65
C SER A 116 0.14 13.12 1.34
N THR A 117 0.70 14.29 1.00
CA THR A 117 2.16 14.46 0.82
C THR A 117 2.96 14.38 2.11
N LEU A 118 2.30 14.38 3.28
CA LEU A 118 2.94 14.48 4.58
C LEU A 118 3.24 13.12 5.21
N ALA A 119 2.51 12.06 4.83
CA ALA A 119 2.70 10.73 5.36
C ALA A 119 2.04 9.68 4.47
N SER A 120 2.72 8.54 4.26
CA SER A 120 2.34 7.53 3.24
C SER A 120 0.99 6.85 3.45
N GLY A 121 0.39 6.90 4.64
CA GLY A 121 -0.93 6.30 4.95
C GLY A 121 -1.01 4.79 4.70
N ALA A 122 0.14 4.16 4.46
CA ALA A 122 0.22 2.80 3.94
C ALA A 122 -0.44 1.81 4.89
N GLY A 123 -1.48 1.12 4.37
CA GLY A 123 -2.26 0.12 5.09
C GLY A 123 -2.97 0.62 6.35
N GLN A 124 -3.26 1.91 6.44
CA GLN A 124 -4.10 2.49 7.49
C GLN A 124 -5.54 1.95 7.44
N HIS A 125 -6.06 1.71 6.23
CA HIS A 125 -7.45 1.37 5.99
C HIS A 125 -7.57 0.06 5.17
N ASP A 126 -8.73 -0.59 5.27
CA ASP A 126 -8.92 -1.90 4.66
C ASP A 126 -9.26 -1.79 3.17
N SER A 127 -8.69 -2.68 2.39
CA SER A 127 -9.05 -2.94 1.00
C SER A 127 -9.41 -4.41 0.82
N PHE A 128 -10.44 -4.68 0.04
CA PHE A 128 -10.97 -6.01 -0.22
C PHE A 128 -10.81 -6.33 -1.70
N LEU A 129 -10.11 -7.41 -1.99
CA LEU A 129 -9.85 -7.89 -3.34
C LEU A 129 -10.75 -9.08 -3.67
N ALA A 130 -10.97 -9.35 -4.96
CA ALA A 130 -11.80 -10.47 -5.44
C ALA A 130 -13.22 -10.52 -4.82
N VAL A 131 -13.84 -9.35 -4.64
CA VAL A 131 -15.22 -9.22 -4.16
C VAL A 131 -16.19 -9.44 -5.32
N ARG A 132 -17.30 -10.14 -5.11
CA ARG A 132 -18.28 -10.39 -6.19
C ARG A 132 -19.72 -10.37 -5.69
N GLY A 133 -20.58 -9.74 -6.48
CA GLY A 133 -22.00 -9.61 -6.19
C GLY A 133 -22.33 -8.49 -5.21
N LEU A 134 -23.55 -7.98 -5.30
CA LEU A 134 -24.03 -6.81 -4.55
C LEU A 134 -23.83 -6.96 -3.04
N GLU A 135 -24.21 -8.10 -2.47
CA GLU A 135 -24.14 -8.35 -1.03
C GLU A 135 -22.70 -8.22 -0.50
N GLN A 136 -21.74 -8.85 -1.17
CA GLN A 136 -20.33 -8.79 -0.75
C GLN A 136 -19.74 -7.38 -0.93
N VAL A 137 -20.16 -6.66 -1.99
CA VAL A 137 -19.74 -5.27 -2.22
C VAL A 137 -20.25 -4.37 -1.10
N CYS A 138 -21.53 -4.45 -0.73
CA CYS A 138 -22.10 -3.69 0.39
C CYS A 138 -21.38 -4.01 1.71
N GLN A 139 -21.12 -5.29 2.00
CA GLN A 139 -20.36 -5.70 3.18
C GLN A 139 -18.92 -5.15 3.17
N ALA A 140 -18.24 -5.17 2.03
CA ALA A 140 -16.90 -4.62 1.89
C ALA A 140 -16.88 -3.10 2.09
N ILE A 141 -17.88 -2.37 1.59
CA ILE A 141 -18.05 -0.93 1.83
C ILE A 141 -18.16 -0.63 3.33
N LEU A 142 -19.03 -1.36 4.04
CA LEU A 142 -19.18 -1.21 5.51
C LEU A 142 -17.86 -1.50 6.23
N LYS A 143 -17.13 -2.54 5.81
CA LYS A 143 -15.81 -2.86 6.40
C LYS A 143 -14.77 -1.78 6.12
N CYS A 144 -14.75 -1.18 4.92
CA CYS A 144 -13.89 -0.03 4.65
C CYS A 144 -14.20 1.11 5.61
N TRP A 145 -15.48 1.50 5.75
CA TRP A 145 -15.89 2.55 6.70
C TRP A 145 -15.54 2.20 8.15
N ALA A 146 -15.76 0.96 8.58
CA ALA A 146 -15.39 0.48 9.90
C ALA A 146 -13.87 0.56 10.15
N SER A 147 -13.05 0.47 9.09
CA SER A 147 -11.59 0.55 9.20
C SER A 147 -11.09 1.94 9.61
N LEU A 148 -11.88 3.01 9.44
CA LEU A 148 -11.61 4.33 10.04
C LEU A 148 -11.47 4.26 11.56
N TRP A 149 -12.18 3.32 12.19
CA TRP A 149 -12.31 3.17 13.64
C TRP A 149 -11.43 2.05 14.20
N SER A 150 -10.52 1.51 13.38
CA SER A 150 -9.53 0.53 13.83
C SER A 150 -8.47 1.15 14.74
N GLU A 151 -7.87 0.35 15.62
CA GLU A 151 -6.76 0.77 16.48
C GLU A 151 -5.59 1.33 15.68
N ARG A 152 -5.25 0.71 14.53
CA ARG A 152 -4.20 1.21 13.63
C ARG A 152 -4.51 2.59 13.05
N ALA A 153 -5.77 2.84 12.65
CA ALA A 153 -6.18 4.14 12.13
C ALA A 153 -6.18 5.21 13.24
N ALA A 154 -6.57 4.84 14.47
CA ALA A 154 -6.49 5.72 15.63
C ALA A 154 -5.04 6.09 15.98
N ALA A 155 -4.14 5.11 16.05
CA ALA A 155 -2.72 5.34 16.33
C ALA A 155 -2.07 6.28 15.32
N TYR A 156 -2.43 6.15 14.03
CA TYR A 156 -1.93 7.03 12.98
C TYR A 156 -2.45 8.47 13.12
N ARG A 157 -3.73 8.66 13.47
CA ARG A 157 -4.31 9.99 13.71
C ARG A 157 -3.65 10.71 14.88
N THR A 158 -3.35 10.01 15.97
CA THR A 158 -2.67 10.62 17.14
C THR A 158 -1.29 11.18 16.77
N ARG A 159 -0.59 10.63 15.76
CA ARG A 159 0.67 11.20 15.26
C ARG A 159 0.49 12.45 14.42
N GLN A 160 -0.62 12.56 13.68
CA GLN A 160 -0.94 13.71 12.84
C GLN A 160 -1.69 14.83 13.60
N ALA A 161 -1.51 14.93 14.91
CA ALA A 161 -2.27 15.79 15.83
C ALA A 161 -2.32 17.30 15.49
N SER A 162 -1.65 17.75 14.43
CA SER A 162 -1.68 19.13 13.93
C SER A 162 -2.98 19.53 13.23
N HIS A 163 -3.85 18.60 12.80
CA HIS A 163 -5.07 18.96 12.06
C HIS A 163 -6.30 18.11 12.43
N HIS A 164 -7.42 18.76 12.78
CA HIS A 164 -8.74 18.12 12.92
C HIS A 164 -9.26 17.76 11.53
N HIS A 165 -8.94 16.54 11.08
CA HIS A 165 -9.48 16.03 9.83
C HIS A 165 -10.85 15.38 10.05
N PRO A 166 -11.79 15.57 9.13
CA PRO A 166 -13.09 14.90 9.23
C PRO A 166 -12.90 13.38 9.14
N LEU A 167 -13.55 12.65 10.04
CA LEU A 167 -13.52 11.18 10.09
C LEU A 167 -14.49 10.60 9.07
N ASP A 168 -14.24 10.82 7.79
CA ASP A 168 -15.03 10.28 6.69
C ASP A 168 -14.18 9.56 5.65
N MET A 169 -14.86 8.72 4.86
CA MET A 169 -14.22 7.87 3.89
C MET A 169 -15.14 7.66 2.70
N ALA A 170 -14.61 7.94 1.51
CA ALA A 170 -15.17 7.43 0.28
C ALA A 170 -14.69 5.99 0.07
N VAL A 171 -15.44 5.23 -0.72
CA VAL A 171 -15.06 3.86 -1.09
C VAL A 171 -15.03 3.75 -2.61
N VAL A 172 -13.90 3.32 -3.13
CA VAL A 172 -13.68 3.08 -4.56
C VAL A 172 -14.01 1.61 -4.85
N VAL A 173 -14.90 1.36 -5.79
CA VAL A 173 -15.22 0.03 -6.31
C VAL A 173 -14.75 -0.04 -7.75
N GLN A 174 -13.70 -0.81 -8.01
CA GLN A 174 -13.10 -0.94 -9.34
C GLN A 174 -13.17 -2.37 -9.83
N ARG A 175 -13.25 -2.53 -11.15
CA ARG A 175 -13.07 -3.84 -11.78
C ARG A 175 -11.75 -4.47 -11.32
N PHE A 176 -11.82 -5.74 -10.94
CA PHE A 176 -10.64 -6.49 -10.54
C PHE A 176 -9.75 -6.78 -11.77
N VAL A 177 -8.43 -6.75 -11.59
CA VAL A 177 -7.46 -7.12 -12.62
C VAL A 177 -6.77 -8.40 -12.18
N ASP A 178 -6.97 -9.47 -12.93
CA ASP A 178 -6.26 -10.74 -12.73
C ASP A 178 -4.84 -10.62 -13.29
N ALA A 179 -3.93 -10.09 -12.47
CA ALA A 179 -2.59 -9.75 -12.91
C ALA A 179 -1.72 -10.99 -13.16
N ASP A 180 -1.05 -11.02 -14.31
CA ASP A 180 0.06 -11.93 -14.58
C ASP A 180 1.33 -11.52 -13.83
N VAL A 181 1.55 -10.19 -13.78
CA VAL A 181 2.65 -9.52 -13.09
C VAL A 181 2.11 -8.21 -12.55
N SER A 182 2.49 -7.83 -11.34
CA SER A 182 2.11 -6.54 -10.78
C SER A 182 3.26 -5.99 -9.95
N GLY A 183 3.15 -4.71 -9.60
CA GLY A 183 4.24 -4.03 -8.96
C GLY A 183 3.95 -2.60 -8.60
N ILE A 184 5.02 -1.95 -8.16
CA ILE A 184 5.07 -0.56 -7.75
C ILE A 184 6.16 0.12 -8.57
N ILE A 185 5.90 1.35 -9.02
CA ILE A 185 6.95 2.24 -9.54
C ILE A 185 6.94 3.54 -8.74
N PHE A 186 8.11 3.90 -8.22
CA PHE A 186 8.37 5.24 -7.70
C PHE A 186 9.14 6.00 -8.77
N THR A 187 8.54 7.05 -9.32
CA THR A 187 9.16 7.86 -10.38
C THR A 187 10.15 8.87 -9.79
N GLY A 188 11.17 9.24 -10.55
CA GLY A 188 12.07 10.34 -10.23
C GLY A 188 13.08 10.55 -11.34
N ASP A 189 14.19 11.25 -11.06
CA ASP A 189 15.33 11.31 -11.99
C ASP A 189 15.88 9.90 -12.28
N THR A 190 15.81 9.03 -11.26
CA THR A 190 15.92 7.58 -11.41
C THR A 190 14.64 6.95 -10.87
N SER A 191 13.87 6.31 -11.74
CA SER A 191 12.71 5.53 -11.35
C SER A 191 13.16 4.19 -10.73
N VAL A 192 12.47 3.76 -9.68
CA VAL A 192 12.64 2.43 -9.08
C VAL A 192 11.36 1.65 -9.32
N ILE A 193 11.49 0.46 -9.92
CA ILE A 193 10.38 -0.44 -10.23
C ILE A 193 10.58 -1.72 -9.42
N GLU A 194 9.58 -2.12 -8.65
CA GLU A 194 9.54 -3.43 -7.98
C GLU A 194 8.35 -4.23 -8.49
N ALA A 195 8.56 -5.50 -8.82
CA ALA A 195 7.51 -6.35 -9.38
C ALA A 195 7.60 -7.80 -8.93
N SER A 196 6.44 -8.46 -8.93
CA SER A 196 6.34 -9.91 -8.74
C SER A 196 5.30 -10.54 -9.64
N LEU A 197 5.43 -11.85 -9.85
CA LEU A 197 4.41 -12.64 -10.54
C LEU A 197 3.08 -12.64 -9.76
N GLY A 198 1.97 -12.57 -10.48
CA GLY A 198 0.63 -12.55 -9.92
C GLY A 198 0.21 -11.17 -9.38
N LEU A 199 -0.68 -11.19 -8.40
CA LEU A 199 -1.23 -10.03 -7.71
C LEU A 199 -0.22 -9.38 -6.74
N GLY A 200 -0.35 -8.07 -6.55
CA GLY A 200 0.70 -7.22 -5.97
C GLY A 200 0.56 -6.97 -4.48
N GLU A 201 -0.46 -7.52 -3.82
CA GLU A 201 -0.76 -7.25 -2.42
C GLU A 201 0.39 -7.65 -1.48
N ARG A 202 1.18 -8.66 -1.88
CA ARG A 202 2.32 -9.14 -1.11
C ARG A 202 3.56 -8.27 -1.24
N ILE A 203 3.72 -7.54 -2.35
CA ILE A 203 4.80 -6.55 -2.52
C ILE A 203 4.53 -5.41 -1.55
N VAL A 204 3.30 -4.85 -1.60
CA VAL A 204 2.87 -3.75 -0.74
C VAL A 204 2.98 -4.13 0.74
N ALA A 205 2.60 -5.36 1.09
CA ALA A 205 2.70 -5.88 2.45
C ALA A 205 4.12 -6.34 2.88
N GLY A 206 5.13 -6.24 2.02
CA GLY A 206 6.51 -6.66 2.33
C GLY A 206 6.66 -8.17 2.59
N GLN A 207 5.73 -8.99 2.12
CA GLN A 207 5.64 -10.45 2.36
C GLN A 207 6.48 -11.30 1.40
N LEU A 208 7.15 -10.64 0.45
CA LEU A 208 8.10 -11.25 -0.47
C LEU A 208 9.18 -10.22 -0.82
N THR A 209 10.31 -10.70 -1.33
CA THR A 209 11.32 -9.84 -1.94
C THR A 209 11.06 -9.80 -3.45
N PRO A 210 10.69 -8.64 -4.01
CA PRO A 210 10.35 -8.51 -5.43
C PRO A 210 11.60 -8.46 -6.32
N ASP A 211 11.43 -8.66 -7.62
CA ASP A 211 12.44 -8.21 -8.58
C ASP A 211 12.46 -6.69 -8.61
N SER A 212 13.62 -6.09 -8.80
CA SER A 212 13.82 -4.65 -8.74
C SER A 212 14.63 -4.13 -9.91
N TRP A 213 14.24 -2.98 -10.45
CA TRP A 213 14.94 -2.29 -11.53
C TRP A 213 15.12 -0.81 -11.19
N ARG A 214 16.24 -0.25 -11.66
CA ARG A 214 16.48 1.19 -11.69
C ARG A 214 16.53 1.65 -13.14
N VAL A 215 15.77 2.70 -13.45
CA VAL A 215 15.72 3.28 -14.80
C VAL A 215 16.09 4.76 -14.71
N ALA A 216 17.10 5.17 -15.48
CA ALA A 216 17.54 6.56 -15.57
C ALA A 216 17.78 6.91 -17.03
N GLY A 217 17.28 8.07 -17.48
CA GLY A 217 17.39 8.48 -18.88
C GLY A 217 16.82 7.45 -19.87
N ALA A 218 15.69 6.82 -19.52
CA ALA A 218 15.05 5.76 -20.30
C ALA A 218 15.96 4.54 -20.59
N GLN A 219 16.91 4.25 -19.70
CA GLN A 219 17.78 3.08 -19.75
C GLN A 219 17.76 2.34 -18.41
N ILE A 220 17.74 1.01 -18.46
CA ILE A 220 17.87 0.18 -17.26
C ILE A 220 19.33 0.27 -16.79
N VAL A 221 19.57 0.99 -15.71
CA VAL A 221 20.92 1.21 -15.15
C VAL A 221 21.30 0.17 -14.11
N ASP A 222 20.32 -0.47 -13.47
CA ASP A 222 20.55 -1.62 -12.60
C ASP A 222 19.33 -2.55 -12.52
N ARG A 223 19.57 -3.81 -12.15
CA ARG A 223 18.55 -4.82 -11.92
C ARG A 223 18.95 -5.81 -10.82
N ARG A 224 17.98 -6.21 -10.00
CA ARG A 224 18.11 -7.23 -8.97
C ARG A 224 16.96 -8.21 -9.06
N ARG A 225 17.23 -9.46 -8.72
CA ARG A 225 16.19 -10.48 -8.56
C ARG A 225 15.86 -10.66 -7.11
N GLY A 226 14.56 -10.73 -6.84
CA GLY A 226 14.04 -11.12 -5.54
C GLY A 226 13.86 -12.64 -5.44
N ASP A 227 13.64 -13.12 -4.22
CA ASP A 227 13.31 -14.51 -3.96
C ASP A 227 11.80 -14.75 -4.11
N GLN A 228 11.35 -14.94 -5.35
CA GLN A 228 9.94 -15.11 -5.69
C GLN A 228 9.54 -16.59 -5.81
N THR A 229 9.50 -17.30 -4.69
CA THR A 229 9.10 -18.72 -4.67
C THR A 229 7.60 -18.96 -4.83
N GLN A 230 6.79 -17.93 -4.61
CA GLN A 230 5.32 -17.96 -4.59
C GLN A 230 4.76 -16.77 -5.37
N ARG A 231 3.62 -16.99 -6.04
CA ARG A 231 2.78 -15.93 -6.63
C ARG A 231 1.39 -15.99 -6.00
N THR A 232 0.67 -14.89 -5.99
CA THR A 232 -0.74 -14.89 -5.59
C THR A 232 -1.64 -14.72 -6.79
N ASP A 233 -2.65 -15.58 -6.90
CA ASP A 233 -3.68 -15.50 -7.93
C ASP A 233 -5.07 -15.54 -7.30
N ARG A 234 -6.08 -15.06 -8.03
CA ARG A 234 -7.47 -15.18 -7.60
C ARG A 234 -7.98 -16.60 -7.85
N LEU A 235 -8.58 -17.20 -6.83
CA LEU A 235 -9.32 -18.46 -6.90
C LEU A 235 -10.72 -18.25 -6.32
N GLY A 236 -11.68 -17.93 -7.19
CA GLY A 236 -13.02 -17.52 -6.75
C GLY A 236 -12.96 -16.19 -5.99
N HIS A 237 -13.48 -16.18 -4.76
CA HIS A 237 -13.52 -15.01 -3.86
C HIS A 237 -12.28 -14.87 -2.97
N MET A 238 -11.25 -15.70 -3.19
CA MET A 238 -10.05 -15.72 -2.35
C MET A 238 -8.81 -15.45 -3.18
N LEU A 239 -7.83 -14.84 -2.53
CA LEU A 239 -6.47 -14.77 -3.02
C LEU A 239 -5.73 -16.01 -2.54
N HIS A 240 -5.08 -16.71 -3.45
CA HIS A 240 -4.41 -17.97 -3.16
C HIS A 240 -2.93 -17.89 -3.51
N PRO A 241 -2.03 -17.91 -2.50
CA PRO A 241 -0.61 -18.10 -2.73
C PRO A 241 -0.35 -19.49 -3.31
N ARG A 242 0.38 -19.56 -4.42
CA ARG A 242 0.80 -20.82 -5.04
C ARG A 242 2.25 -20.79 -5.47
N PRO A 243 2.94 -21.95 -5.50
CA PRO A 243 4.33 -22.01 -5.92
C PRO A 243 4.51 -21.50 -7.35
N VAL A 244 5.55 -20.70 -7.57
CA VAL A 244 6.01 -20.34 -8.91
C VAL A 244 6.60 -21.59 -9.56
N ALA A 245 6.29 -21.80 -10.85
CA ALA A 245 6.80 -22.93 -11.62
C ALA A 245 8.34 -22.90 -11.66
N PRO A 246 9.04 -24.06 -11.53
CA PRO A 246 10.50 -24.08 -11.43
C PRO A 246 11.23 -23.33 -12.56
N GLY A 247 10.70 -23.36 -13.79
CA GLY A 247 11.29 -22.68 -14.94
C GLY A 247 11.19 -21.15 -14.91
N ASP A 248 10.30 -20.59 -14.09
CA ASP A 248 10.08 -19.14 -14.00
C ASP A 248 10.75 -18.53 -12.77
N ARG A 249 11.10 -19.34 -11.76
CA ARG A 249 11.89 -18.89 -10.58
C ARG A 249 13.26 -18.32 -10.95
N THR A 250 13.80 -18.74 -12.09
CA THR A 250 15.11 -18.31 -12.56
C THR A 250 15.03 -17.21 -13.61
N LYS A 251 13.85 -16.65 -13.88
CA LYS A 251 13.65 -15.55 -14.82
C LYS A 251 13.23 -14.32 -14.05
N ALA A 252 13.55 -13.15 -14.61
CA ALA A 252 12.94 -11.92 -14.09
C ALA A 252 11.45 -11.89 -14.47
N CYS A 253 10.60 -11.36 -13.60
CA CYS A 253 9.15 -11.32 -13.85
C CYS A 253 8.76 -10.33 -14.95
N LEU A 254 9.64 -9.39 -15.31
CA LEU A 254 9.47 -8.45 -16.42
C LEU A 254 10.56 -8.59 -17.48
N THR A 255 10.18 -8.34 -18.73
CA THR A 255 11.12 -8.09 -19.83
C THR A 255 11.62 -6.65 -19.81
N ASP A 256 12.79 -6.39 -20.40
CA ASP A 256 13.35 -5.03 -20.51
C ASP A 256 12.40 -4.06 -21.23
N HIS A 257 11.65 -4.54 -22.23
CA HIS A 257 10.62 -3.75 -22.90
C HIS A 257 9.48 -3.35 -21.95
N GLN A 258 9.00 -4.26 -21.10
CA GLN A 258 7.97 -3.94 -20.12
C GLN A 258 8.49 -2.96 -19.06
N VAL A 259 9.73 -3.11 -18.60
CA VAL A 259 10.38 -2.18 -17.65
C VAL A 259 10.43 -0.76 -18.21
N LEU A 260 10.89 -0.60 -19.45
CA LEU A 260 10.96 0.73 -20.09
C LEU A 260 9.56 1.30 -20.39
N ARG A 261 8.57 0.46 -20.70
CA ARG A 261 7.17 0.87 -20.86
C ARG A 261 6.57 1.37 -19.55
N LEU A 262 6.90 0.73 -18.43
CA LEU A 262 6.49 1.16 -17.09
C LEU A 262 7.11 2.50 -16.72
N ASP A 263 8.40 2.69 -16.98
CA ASP A 263 9.09 3.96 -16.75
C ASP A 263 8.47 5.11 -17.54
N ALA A 264 8.22 4.90 -18.85
CA ALA A 264 7.54 5.87 -19.68
C ALA A 264 6.11 6.18 -19.20
N MET A 265 5.36 5.16 -18.77
CA MET A 265 4.04 5.33 -18.16
C MET A 265 4.13 6.16 -16.87
N GLY A 266 5.07 5.85 -16.00
CA GLY A 266 5.28 6.56 -14.73
C GLY A 266 5.56 8.05 -14.95
N HIS A 267 6.46 8.39 -15.87
CA HIS A 267 6.75 9.79 -16.21
C HIS A 267 5.53 10.52 -16.81
N ALA A 268 4.73 9.84 -17.62
CA ALA A 268 3.49 10.41 -18.15
C ALA A 268 2.48 10.70 -17.02
N VAL A 269 2.30 9.76 -16.09
CA VAL A 269 1.45 9.92 -14.90
C VAL A 269 1.94 11.08 -14.01
N SER A 270 3.24 11.16 -13.75
CA SER A 270 3.86 12.25 -12.98
C SER A 270 3.68 13.61 -13.64
N THR A 271 3.68 13.67 -14.98
CA THR A 271 3.37 14.88 -15.73
C THR A 271 1.89 15.27 -15.58
N THR A 272 0.99 14.31 -15.75
CA THR A 272 -0.46 14.54 -15.67
C THR A 272 -0.90 14.98 -14.28
N LEU A 273 -0.39 14.33 -13.23
CA LEU A 273 -0.80 14.62 -11.86
C LEU A 273 0.03 15.73 -11.19
N GLY A 274 1.19 16.09 -11.75
CA GLY A 274 2.08 17.13 -11.23
C GLY A 274 3.04 16.66 -10.13
N GLY A 275 4.23 16.18 -10.53
CA GLY A 275 5.33 15.78 -9.65
C GLY A 275 5.51 14.26 -9.56
N HIS A 276 6.53 13.80 -8.83
CA HIS A 276 6.85 12.38 -8.72
C HIS A 276 5.74 11.57 -8.04
N ARG A 277 5.57 10.31 -8.47
CA ARG A 277 4.49 9.42 -8.04
C ARG A 277 4.98 8.05 -7.60
N ASP A 278 4.33 7.55 -6.56
CA ASP A 278 4.23 6.14 -6.20
C ASP A 278 2.98 5.60 -6.92
N ILE A 279 3.19 4.64 -7.82
CA ILE A 279 2.16 4.09 -8.71
C ILE A 279 2.11 2.58 -8.54
N GLU A 280 0.95 2.06 -8.16
CA GLU A 280 0.65 0.63 -8.22
C GLU A 280 0.12 0.29 -9.62
N TRP A 281 0.61 -0.81 -10.19
CA TRP A 281 0.29 -1.21 -11.55
C TRP A 281 0.16 -2.73 -11.69
N ALA A 282 -0.50 -3.17 -12.76
CA ALA A 282 -0.61 -4.58 -13.12
C ALA A 282 -0.55 -4.79 -14.64
N PHE A 283 0.05 -5.89 -15.06
CA PHE A 283 -0.08 -6.46 -16.39
C PHE A 283 -1.13 -7.60 -16.37
N ASP A 284 -2.09 -7.51 -17.27
CA ASP A 284 -2.99 -8.60 -17.67
C ASP A 284 -2.74 -8.83 -19.17
N GLY A 285 -1.99 -9.88 -19.50
CA GLY A 285 -1.33 -10.01 -20.79
C GLY A 285 -0.46 -8.79 -21.12
N ASP A 286 -0.68 -8.21 -22.30
CA ASP A 286 0.03 -6.99 -22.74
C ASP A 286 -0.62 -5.69 -22.24
N THR A 287 -1.73 -5.75 -21.52
CA THR A 287 -2.42 -4.55 -21.04
C THR A 287 -1.79 -4.11 -19.72
N LEU A 288 -1.19 -2.93 -19.73
CA LEU A 288 -0.71 -2.25 -18.53
C LEU A 288 -1.87 -1.46 -17.91
N TRP A 289 -2.21 -1.76 -16.66
CA TRP A 289 -3.23 -1.10 -15.85
C TRP A 289 -2.59 -0.30 -14.72
N ILE A 290 -3.10 0.91 -14.48
CA ILE A 290 -2.78 1.72 -13.30
C ILE A 290 -3.85 1.47 -12.24
N LEU A 291 -3.40 1.02 -11.06
CA LEU A 291 -4.28 0.62 -9.97
C LEU A 291 -4.40 1.71 -8.90
N GLN A 292 -3.34 2.50 -8.68
CA GLN A 292 -3.29 3.63 -7.75
C GLN A 292 -2.17 4.57 -8.19
N ALA A 293 -2.30 5.88 -7.92
CA ALA A 293 -1.21 6.83 -8.08
C ALA A 293 -1.28 7.90 -6.98
N ARG A 294 -0.20 8.05 -6.22
CA ARG A 294 -0.11 9.03 -5.11
C ARG A 294 1.25 9.73 -5.08
N PRO A 295 1.37 10.91 -4.43
CA PRO A 295 2.66 11.56 -4.24
C PRO A 295 3.63 10.67 -3.45
N ILE A 296 4.92 10.77 -3.77
CA ILE A 296 5.98 10.16 -2.96
C ILE A 296 6.17 10.99 -1.69
N THR A 297 6.21 10.35 -0.53
CA THR A 297 6.34 11.02 0.79
C THR A 297 7.77 11.06 1.32
N SER A 298 8.65 10.20 0.83
CA SER A 298 10.07 10.20 1.15
C SER A 298 10.90 10.04 -0.12
N GLU A 299 11.93 10.87 -0.29
CA GLU A 299 12.83 10.74 -1.44
C GLU A 299 13.44 9.34 -1.48
N LEU A 300 13.48 8.77 -2.68
CA LEU A 300 14.25 7.55 -2.88
C LEU A 300 15.72 7.89 -2.74
N PRO A 301 16.46 7.17 -1.88
CA PRO A 301 17.88 7.40 -1.78
C PRO A 301 18.54 7.06 -3.11
N ASP A 302 19.60 7.80 -3.44
CA ASP A 302 20.48 7.51 -4.57
C ASP A 302 21.32 6.25 -4.26
N PHE A 303 20.66 5.11 -4.15
CA PHE A 303 21.34 3.84 -4.01
C PHE A 303 21.92 3.48 -5.38
N SER A 304 23.20 3.78 -5.59
CA SER A 304 23.99 2.78 -6.31
C SER A 304 23.93 1.52 -5.44
N TRP A 305 23.15 0.55 -5.87
CA TRP A 305 23.04 -0.74 -5.20
C TRP A 305 24.47 -1.26 -4.95
N PRO A 306 24.93 -1.32 -3.69
CA PRO A 306 26.33 -1.57 -3.43
C PRO A 306 26.68 -2.96 -3.99
N ARG A 307 27.75 -3.04 -4.79
CA ARG A 307 28.37 -4.34 -5.09
C ARG A 307 28.73 -4.92 -3.74
N ARG A 308 28.29 -6.15 -3.43
CA ARG A 308 28.65 -6.87 -2.18
C ARG A 308 30.12 -6.61 -1.87
N GLN A 309 30.38 -5.79 -0.85
CA GLN A 309 31.72 -5.62 -0.33
C GLN A 309 31.89 -6.74 0.69
N THR A 310 32.86 -7.62 0.44
CA THR A 310 33.39 -8.49 1.48
C THR A 310 34.16 -7.60 2.44
N VAL A 311 33.58 -7.31 3.61
CA VAL A 311 34.32 -6.69 4.71
C VAL A 311 35.14 -7.80 5.37
N ASP A 312 36.46 -7.61 5.43
CA ASP A 312 37.39 -8.60 5.97
C ASP A 312 37.18 -8.81 7.48
N GLY A 313 36.98 -10.07 7.89
CA GLY A 313 37.28 -10.54 9.25
C GLY A 313 36.12 -10.73 10.25
N SER A 314 34.91 -10.23 9.98
CA SER A 314 33.72 -10.48 10.82
C SER A 314 32.57 -11.12 10.02
N PRO A 315 31.70 -11.94 10.65
CA PRO A 315 30.52 -12.48 9.98
C PRO A 315 29.56 -11.34 9.64
N THR A 316 29.70 -10.77 8.45
CA THR A 316 28.87 -9.69 7.94
C THR A 316 27.62 -10.30 7.31
N ILE A 317 26.47 -9.98 7.89
CA ILE A 317 25.17 -10.29 7.32
C ILE A 317 24.81 -9.16 6.35
N THR A 318 24.26 -9.51 5.18
CA THR A 318 23.96 -8.51 4.13
C THR A 318 22.51 -8.64 3.68
N GLY A 319 21.92 -7.49 3.33
CA GLY A 319 20.60 -7.38 2.72
C GLY A 319 20.53 -6.20 1.76
N GLU A 320 19.32 -5.72 1.55
CA GLU A 320 19.01 -4.58 0.69
C GLU A 320 19.03 -3.27 1.50
N PRO A 321 19.86 -2.28 1.12
CA PRO A 321 19.81 -0.96 1.73
C PRO A 321 18.46 -0.30 1.41
N ALA A 322 17.69 0.02 2.45
CA ALA A 322 16.32 0.50 2.30
C ALA A 322 16.12 1.91 2.87
N SER A 323 16.85 2.26 3.92
CA SER A 323 16.88 3.59 4.51
C SER A 323 18.32 3.92 4.95
N PRO A 324 18.89 5.07 4.54
CA PRO A 324 20.30 5.40 4.76
C PRO A 324 20.63 5.67 6.23
N GLY A 325 21.93 5.77 6.52
CA GLY A 325 22.47 6.00 7.86
C GLY A 325 23.05 4.73 8.50
N ALA A 326 23.65 4.89 9.68
CA ALA A 326 24.18 3.77 10.46
C ALA A 326 23.85 3.95 11.94
N ALA A 327 23.44 2.86 12.59
CA ALA A 327 23.10 2.86 14.02
C ALA A 327 23.43 1.51 14.66
N SER A 328 23.74 1.55 15.95
CA SER A 328 24.02 0.36 16.75
C SER A 328 23.04 0.27 17.91
N GLY A 329 22.62 -0.95 18.24
CA GLY A 329 21.73 -1.20 19.36
C GLY A 329 21.55 -2.69 19.62
N PRO A 330 20.94 -3.06 20.76
CA PRO A 330 20.61 -4.43 21.07
C PRO A 330 19.53 -4.96 20.11
N VAL A 331 19.70 -6.20 19.65
CA VAL A 331 18.72 -6.88 18.81
C VAL A 331 17.44 -7.16 19.59
N ARG A 332 16.33 -6.65 19.09
CA ARG A 332 14.97 -6.97 19.56
C ARG A 332 14.25 -7.75 18.48
N LEU A 333 14.02 -9.04 18.73
CA LEU A 333 13.19 -9.86 17.84
C LEU A 333 11.72 -9.53 18.07
N ILE A 334 11.00 -9.18 17.00
CA ILE A 334 9.56 -8.98 17.00
C ILE A 334 8.96 -9.98 16.01
N LEU A 335 8.15 -10.91 16.51
CA LEU A 335 7.50 -11.94 15.71
C LEU A 335 6.03 -11.63 15.46
N GLY A 336 5.45 -10.73 16.24
CA GLY A 336 4.12 -10.17 16.02
C GLY A 336 3.70 -9.15 17.08
N PRO A 337 2.42 -8.71 17.06
CA PRO A 337 1.91 -7.67 17.95
C PRO A 337 2.08 -7.92 19.45
N ALA A 338 2.13 -9.20 19.87
CA ALA A 338 2.34 -9.57 21.26
C ALA A 338 3.72 -9.12 21.80
N ASP A 339 4.71 -8.93 20.92
CA ASP A 339 6.06 -8.55 21.30
C ASP A 339 6.24 -7.02 21.33
N PHE A 340 5.26 -6.23 20.89
CA PHE A 340 5.41 -4.77 20.73
C PHE A 340 5.80 -4.05 22.03
N ALA A 341 5.26 -4.50 23.16
CA ALA A 341 5.57 -3.95 24.48
C ALA A 341 7.01 -4.22 24.94
N THR A 342 7.76 -5.09 24.24
CA THR A 342 9.14 -5.42 24.57
C THR A 342 10.17 -4.49 23.93
N VAL A 343 9.75 -3.64 22.98
CA VAL A 343 10.63 -2.69 22.29
C VAL A 343 10.98 -1.53 23.21
N GLU A 344 12.27 -1.29 23.35
CA GLU A 344 12.83 -0.15 24.08
C GLU A 344 13.46 0.86 23.12
N ALA A 345 13.60 2.11 23.60
CA ALA A 345 14.26 3.16 22.82
C ALA A 345 15.73 2.78 22.56
N GLY A 346 16.13 2.80 21.29
CA GLY A 346 17.48 2.42 20.85
C GLY A 346 17.63 0.95 20.44
N ASP A 347 16.57 0.14 20.50
CA ASP A 347 16.60 -1.24 20.01
C ASP A 347 16.79 -1.30 18.48
N VAL A 348 17.49 -2.33 18.00
CA VAL A 348 17.48 -2.73 16.59
C VAL A 348 16.34 -3.74 16.43
N ILE A 349 15.25 -3.33 15.77
CA ILE A 349 14.11 -4.21 15.52
C ILE A 349 14.48 -5.19 14.41
N VAL A 350 14.38 -6.49 14.71
CA VAL A 350 14.60 -7.57 13.76
C VAL A 350 13.32 -8.40 13.65
N CYS A 351 12.82 -8.58 12.44
CA CYS A 351 11.57 -9.29 12.20
C CYS A 351 11.53 -9.97 10.83
N ARG A 352 10.51 -10.79 10.59
CA ARG A 352 10.35 -11.43 9.27
C ARG A 352 9.87 -10.42 8.23
N MET A 353 8.80 -9.72 8.55
CA MET A 353 8.18 -8.66 7.77
C MET A 353 7.59 -7.63 8.74
N THR A 354 7.32 -6.42 8.27
CA THR A 354 6.51 -5.46 9.02
C THR A 354 5.15 -5.29 8.35
N ASP A 355 4.18 -4.87 9.14
CA ASP A 355 2.90 -4.36 8.65
C ASP A 355 2.64 -2.97 9.28
N PRO A 356 1.60 -2.25 8.85
CA PRO A 356 1.28 -0.90 9.37
C PRO A 356 1.06 -0.82 10.89
N ALA A 357 0.73 -1.91 11.57
CA ALA A 357 0.60 -1.89 13.03
C ALA A 357 1.94 -1.63 13.74
N TRP A 358 3.07 -1.82 13.05
CA TRP A 358 4.43 -1.72 13.59
C TRP A 358 4.98 -0.29 13.56
N THR A 359 4.35 0.62 12.81
CA THR A 359 4.79 2.02 12.67
C THR A 359 5.08 2.73 14.01
N PRO A 360 4.34 2.50 15.13
CA PRO A 360 4.72 3.08 16.44
C PRO A 360 6.10 2.70 16.94
N LEU A 361 6.59 1.51 16.58
CA LEU A 361 7.86 1.00 17.07
C LEU A 361 9.04 1.70 16.39
N PHE A 362 8.85 2.21 15.17
CA PHE A 362 9.91 2.86 14.39
C PHE A 362 10.40 4.15 15.05
N SER A 363 9.56 4.86 15.80
CA SER A 363 9.98 6.04 16.56
C SER A 363 10.84 5.71 17.80
N LEU A 364 10.84 4.44 18.23
CA LEU A 364 11.68 3.97 19.35
C LEU A 364 12.97 3.30 18.84
N ALA A 365 12.91 2.68 17.67
CA ALA A 365 14.01 1.90 17.12
C ALA A 365 15.24 2.75 16.75
N ALA A 366 16.43 2.20 16.98
CA ALA A 366 17.67 2.72 16.40
C ALA A 366 17.82 2.37 14.93
N ALA A 367 17.38 1.17 14.53
CA ALA A 367 17.40 0.67 13.15
C ALA A 367 16.39 -0.48 12.97
N VAL A 368 16.09 -0.83 11.71
CA VAL A 368 15.18 -1.92 11.35
C VAL A 368 15.85 -2.92 10.41
N VAL A 369 15.67 -4.20 10.70
CA VAL A 369 16.09 -5.32 9.85
C VAL A 369 14.90 -6.25 9.58
N THR A 370 14.68 -6.61 8.31
CA THR A 370 13.63 -7.55 7.93
C THR A 370 14.14 -8.72 7.08
N GLU A 371 13.49 -9.88 7.18
CA GLU A 371 13.81 -11.03 6.32
C GLU A 371 13.31 -10.88 4.89
N THR A 372 12.17 -10.21 4.71
CA THR A 372 11.54 -9.98 3.40
C THR A 372 11.20 -8.51 3.19
N GLY A 373 10.84 -8.16 1.96
CA GLY A 373 10.44 -6.82 1.55
C GLY A 373 11.45 -6.18 0.60
N GLY A 374 10.95 -5.31 -0.27
CA GLY A 374 11.76 -4.48 -1.17
C GLY A 374 11.97 -3.06 -0.62
N VAL A 375 12.75 -2.25 -1.34
CA VAL A 375 13.05 -0.85 -0.99
C VAL A 375 11.83 0.07 -1.12
N LEU A 376 10.77 -0.37 -1.81
CA LEU A 376 9.48 0.33 -1.89
C LEU A 376 8.44 -0.21 -0.90
N SER A 377 8.81 -1.15 -0.03
CA SER A 377 7.88 -1.71 0.98
C SER A 377 7.58 -0.72 2.11
N HIS A 378 6.50 -0.99 2.85
CA HIS A 378 6.11 -0.23 4.05
C HIS A 378 7.28 0.00 5.03
N ALA A 379 8.05 -1.05 5.34
CA ALA A 379 9.18 -0.95 6.27
C ALA A 379 10.21 0.09 5.80
N ALA A 380 10.54 0.06 4.51
CA ALA A 380 11.51 0.96 3.91
C ALA A 380 11.01 2.40 3.91
N ILE A 381 9.75 2.62 3.52
CA ILE A 381 9.12 3.95 3.48
C ILE A 381 9.09 4.56 4.87
N VAL A 382 8.57 3.85 5.86
CA VAL A 382 8.45 4.37 7.23
C VAL A 382 9.83 4.64 7.84
N ALA A 383 10.81 3.75 7.63
CA ALA A 383 12.17 3.97 8.13
C ALA A 383 12.79 5.26 7.57
N ARG A 384 12.55 5.57 6.28
CA ARG A 384 12.98 6.84 5.67
C ARG A 384 12.23 8.04 6.24
N GLU A 385 10.91 7.93 6.43
CA GLU A 385 10.07 8.99 7.01
C GLU A 385 10.52 9.37 8.43
N VAL A 386 10.91 8.37 9.26
CA VAL A 386 11.42 8.63 10.62
C VAL A 386 12.93 8.85 10.70
N GLY A 387 13.66 8.68 9.60
CA GLY A 387 15.10 8.92 9.51
C GLY A 387 15.99 7.90 10.24
N ILE A 388 15.58 6.62 10.29
CA ILE A 388 16.38 5.53 10.88
C ILE A 388 16.95 4.61 9.80
N PRO A 389 18.15 4.01 10.00
CA PRO A 389 18.72 3.04 9.07
C PRO A 389 17.86 1.79 8.94
N ALA A 390 17.76 1.25 7.73
CA ALA A 390 17.07 -0.01 7.48
C ALA A 390 17.74 -0.88 6.44
N VAL A 391 17.80 -2.19 6.74
CA VAL A 391 18.30 -3.24 5.84
C VAL A 391 17.24 -4.33 5.72
N LEU A 392 16.69 -4.51 4.53
CA LEU A 392 15.59 -5.44 4.24
C LEU A 392 16.10 -6.66 3.48
N ALA A 393 15.23 -7.63 3.23
CA ALA A 393 15.57 -8.83 2.46
C ALA A 393 16.84 -9.53 2.98
N VAL A 394 16.93 -9.70 4.30
CA VAL A 394 18.03 -10.41 4.99
C VAL A 394 17.54 -11.82 5.34
N PRO A 395 17.79 -12.85 4.51
CA PRO A 395 17.22 -14.17 4.75
C PRO A 395 17.65 -14.70 6.12
N GLN A 396 16.70 -15.24 6.87
CA GLN A 396 16.91 -15.82 8.20
C GLN A 396 17.46 -14.83 9.25
N ALA A 397 17.26 -13.52 9.10
CA ALA A 397 17.68 -12.52 10.08
C ALA A 397 17.24 -12.84 11.51
N THR A 398 16.04 -13.39 11.70
CA THR A 398 15.51 -13.73 13.03
C THR A 398 16.21 -14.93 13.67
N GLU A 399 16.90 -15.75 12.88
CA GLU A 399 17.70 -16.90 13.34
C GLU A 399 19.18 -16.51 13.51
N LEU A 400 19.70 -15.65 12.63
CA LEU A 400 21.11 -15.24 12.59
C LEU A 400 21.45 -14.18 13.65
N LEU A 401 20.54 -13.26 13.92
CA LEU A 401 20.75 -12.17 14.87
C LEU A 401 20.24 -12.56 16.26
N LYS A 402 21.16 -12.67 17.22
CA LYS A 402 20.83 -13.15 18.58
C LYS A 402 20.13 -12.06 19.40
N PRO A 403 19.02 -12.36 20.11
CA PRO A 403 18.37 -11.41 21.01
C PRO A 403 19.35 -10.77 21.99
N ALA A 404 19.18 -9.47 22.25
CA ALA A 404 20.01 -8.64 23.12
C ALA A 404 21.49 -8.49 22.74
N SER A 405 21.97 -9.14 21.68
CA SER A 405 23.31 -8.87 21.14
C SER A 405 23.35 -7.49 20.48
N VAL A 406 24.46 -6.78 20.61
CA VAL A 406 24.62 -5.46 19.97
C VAL A 406 25.07 -5.66 18.54
N VAL A 407 24.36 -5.04 17.61
CA VAL A 407 24.67 -5.06 16.18
C VAL A 407 24.73 -3.64 15.66
N THR A 408 25.53 -3.44 14.62
CA THR A 408 25.55 -2.19 13.85
C THR A 408 24.91 -2.45 12.50
N VAL A 409 23.86 -1.69 12.20
CA VAL A 409 23.12 -1.72 10.94
C VAL A 409 23.56 -0.51 10.11
N ASP A 410 24.13 -0.76 8.94
CA ASP A 410 24.45 0.27 7.94
C ASP A 410 23.47 0.18 6.77
N GLY A 411 22.48 1.06 6.79
CA GLY A 411 21.44 1.15 5.78
C GLY A 411 21.90 1.80 4.47
N ASN A 412 23.12 2.34 4.39
CA ASN A 412 23.71 2.79 3.11
C ASN A 412 24.26 1.62 2.31
N THR A 413 24.95 0.70 3.00
CA THR A 413 25.64 -0.44 2.37
C THR A 413 24.83 -1.72 2.39
N GLY A 414 23.78 -1.79 3.21
CA GLY A 414 23.01 -3.02 3.43
C GLY A 414 23.75 -4.02 4.32
N CYS A 415 24.73 -3.58 5.11
CA CYS A 415 25.55 -4.45 5.95
C CYS A 415 25.10 -4.42 7.41
N ILE A 416 25.12 -5.59 8.05
CA ILE A 416 24.85 -5.76 9.47
C ILE A 416 26.08 -6.46 10.07
N THR A 417 26.72 -5.79 11.02
CA THR A 417 27.89 -6.31 11.72
C THR A 417 27.55 -6.62 13.17
N THR A 418 27.91 -7.81 13.62
CA THR A 418 27.81 -8.20 15.02
C THR A 418 29.02 -7.66 15.76
N VAL A 419 28.81 -6.98 16.88
CA VAL A 419 29.91 -6.57 17.75
C VAL A 419 30.24 -7.77 18.61
N GLU A 420 31.35 -8.46 18.32
CA GLU A 420 31.82 -9.54 19.20
C GLU A 420 32.07 -8.96 20.61
N SER A 421 31.55 -9.67 21.61
CA SER A 421 31.70 -9.32 23.03
C SER A 421 33.00 -9.86 23.59
#